data_AF-A0A929XZL3-F1
#
_entry.id   AF-A0A929XZL3-F1
#
_cell.length_a   1.000
_cell.length_b   1.000
_cell.length_c   1.000
_cell.angle_alpha   90.00
_cell.angle_beta   90.00
_cell.angle_gamma   90.00
#
_symmetry.space_group_name_H-M   'P 1'
#
loop_
_entity.id
_entity.type
_entity.pdbx_description
1 polymer ?
#
loop_
_entity_poly.entity_id
_entity_poly.type
_entity_poly.pdbx_seq_one_letter_code
_entity_poly.pdbx_strand_id
1 'polypeptide(L)'
;MLIIVVTISTFVVLFTTIMRRRSFPLSLSVTNMANLAHVCCIVLYIAIMGGLASRDVRLLFLNDKIMHWMKSRPINLYRLGYVTSLTRLLVPFGLVMSALDLSRSFRIKRYRHGICLVVAGVSTILAVLYEPMVYKWVVVQNIAMLSVLIRFTFSWILVELVLALGILIREYREISIRVFRRNFFYIMLGVVSQMMVYLIFATKDPTQIYNLFITEYLNLGISNYISPSLSGT
;
A
#
# COMPACT_ATOMS: atom_id res chain seq x y z
N MET A 1 -14.85 -10.54 1.06
CA MET A 1 -14.08 -11.23 2.14
C MET A 1 -12.82 -10.46 2.51
N LEU A 2 -11.99 -10.05 1.55
CA LEU A 2 -10.72 -9.37 1.83
C LEU A 2 -10.89 -8.01 2.52
N ILE A 3 -11.87 -7.18 2.15
CA ILE A 3 -12.18 -5.93 2.88
C ILE A 3 -12.45 -6.24 4.35
N ILE A 4 -13.22 -7.27 4.65
CA ILE A 4 -13.59 -7.65 6.02
C ILE A 4 -12.35 -8.08 6.80
N VAL A 5 -11.45 -8.84 6.19
CA VAL A 5 -10.20 -9.25 6.82
C VAL A 5 -9.33 -8.02 7.15
N VAL A 6 -9.21 -7.08 6.22
CA VAL A 6 -8.40 -5.86 6.42
C VAL A 6 -9.05 -4.89 7.42
N THR A 7 -10.39 -4.78 7.45
CA THR A 7 -11.09 -3.98 8.47
C THR A 7 -10.96 -4.60 9.86
N ILE A 8 -11.12 -5.91 9.98
CA ILE A 8 -10.91 -6.62 11.25
C ILE A 8 -9.46 -6.46 11.70
N SER A 9 -8.47 -6.63 10.81
CA SER A 9 -7.05 -6.45 11.18
C SER A 9 -6.77 -5.03 11.64
N THR A 10 -7.33 -4.03 10.96
CA THR A 10 -7.18 -2.62 11.34
C THR A 10 -7.81 -2.35 12.70
N PHE A 11 -9.01 -2.89 12.96
CA PHE A 11 -9.69 -2.75 14.24
C PHE A 11 -8.89 -3.38 15.38
N VAL A 12 -8.34 -4.58 15.18
CA VAL A 12 -7.50 -5.26 16.19
C VAL A 12 -6.23 -4.45 16.49
N VAL A 13 -5.56 -3.90 15.46
CA VAL A 13 -4.36 -3.08 15.66
C VAL A 13 -4.69 -1.75 16.35
N LEU A 14 -5.80 -1.11 15.98
CA LEU A 14 -6.24 0.12 16.60
C LEU A 14 -6.61 -0.11 18.08
N PHE A 15 -7.38 -1.16 18.35
CA PHE A 15 -7.78 -1.56 19.70
C PHE A 15 -6.56 -1.86 20.58
N THR A 16 -5.60 -2.63 20.06
CA THR A 16 -4.36 -2.94 20.80
C THR A 16 -3.51 -1.69 21.05
N THR A 17 -3.48 -0.74 20.12
CA THR A 17 -2.79 0.55 20.29
C THR A 17 -3.43 1.40 21.38
N ILE A 18 -4.76 1.48 21.41
CA ILE A 18 -5.51 2.20 22.44
C ILE A 18 -5.32 1.55 23.82
N MET A 19 -5.43 0.23 23.90
CA MET A 19 -5.28 -0.52 25.15
C MET A 19 -3.85 -0.51 25.68
N ARG A 20 -2.84 -0.48 24.80
CA ARG A 20 -1.41 -0.52 25.16
C ARG A 20 -0.72 0.84 24.99
N ARG A 21 -1.42 1.95 25.28
CA ARG A 21 -1.04 3.38 25.15
C ARG A 21 0.45 3.80 25.21
N ARG A 22 1.35 3.02 25.83
CA ARG A 22 2.80 3.28 25.90
C ARG A 22 3.73 2.22 25.29
N SER A 23 3.22 1.04 24.95
CA SER A 23 4.05 -0.11 24.56
C SER A 23 3.99 -0.43 23.07
N PHE A 24 2.99 0.08 22.36
CA PHE A 24 2.74 -0.24 20.96
C PHE A 24 2.95 0.98 20.06
N PRO A 25 3.67 0.85 18.93
CA PRO A 25 4.00 1.98 18.07
C PRO A 25 2.74 2.51 17.37
N LEU A 26 2.44 3.80 17.56
CA LEU A 26 1.35 4.51 16.88
C LEU A 26 1.48 4.43 15.35
N SER A 27 2.71 4.41 14.84
CA SER A 27 3.03 4.26 13.42
C SER A 27 2.44 2.98 12.82
N LEU A 28 2.36 1.88 13.57
CA LEU A 28 1.76 0.65 13.07
C LEU A 28 0.25 0.78 12.88
N SER A 29 -0.43 1.49 13.79
CA SER A 29 -1.87 1.78 13.64
C SER A 29 -2.13 2.66 12.42
N VAL A 30 -1.34 3.72 12.25
CA VAL A 30 -1.44 4.62 11.09
C VAL A 30 -1.22 3.84 9.78
N THR A 31 -0.23 2.93 9.75
CA THR A 31 0.07 2.11 8.58
C THR A 31 -1.07 1.16 8.23
N ASN A 32 -1.71 0.53 9.23
CA ASN A 32 -2.87 -0.32 8.98
C ASN A 32 -4.07 0.47 8.46
N MET A 33 -4.31 1.67 9.00
CA MET A 33 -5.34 2.58 8.48
C MET A 33 -5.06 2.98 7.03
N ALA A 34 -3.79 3.28 6.70
CA ALA A 34 -3.38 3.58 5.34
C ALA A 34 -3.59 2.38 4.40
N ASN A 35 -3.28 1.16 4.85
CA ASN A 35 -3.48 -0.06 4.07
C ASN A 35 -4.97 -0.34 3.82
N LEU A 36 -5.81 -0.13 4.85
CA LEU A 36 -7.27 -0.21 4.72
C LEU A 36 -7.80 0.82 3.72
N ALA A 37 -7.33 2.07 3.80
CA ALA A 37 -7.72 3.12 2.87
C ALA A 37 -7.31 2.77 1.43
N HIS A 38 -6.11 2.23 1.24
CA HIS A 38 -5.61 1.81 -0.06
C HIS A 38 -6.48 0.69 -0.68
N VAL A 39 -6.75 -0.36 0.08
CA VAL A 39 -7.63 -1.47 -0.34
C VAL A 39 -9.04 -0.95 -0.64
N CYS A 40 -9.58 -0.06 0.19
CA CYS A 40 -10.89 0.54 -0.02
C CYS A 40 -10.96 1.33 -1.33
N CYS A 41 -9.95 2.14 -1.63
CA CYS A 41 -9.89 2.92 -2.88
C CYS A 41 -9.84 2.01 -4.11
N ILE A 42 -9.03 0.95 -4.07
CA ILE A 42 -8.96 -0.03 -5.17
C ILE A 42 -10.29 -0.74 -5.35
N VAL A 43 -10.93 -1.16 -4.26
CA VAL A 43 -12.21 -1.86 -4.35
C VAL A 43 -13.32 -0.92 -4.87
N LEU A 44 -13.33 0.35 -4.45
CA LEU A 44 -14.23 1.38 -5.00
C LEU A 44 -14.01 1.56 -6.51
N TYR A 45 -12.76 1.62 -6.95
CA TYR A 45 -12.43 1.75 -8.37
C TYR A 45 -12.94 0.55 -9.18
N ILE A 46 -12.69 -0.67 -8.69
CA ILE A 46 -13.18 -1.91 -9.29
C ILE A 46 -14.72 -1.93 -9.36
N ALA A 47 -15.41 -1.46 -8.32
CA ALA A 47 -16.88 -1.40 -8.29
C ALA A 47 -17.46 -0.45 -9.35
N ILE A 48 -16.81 0.70 -9.55
CA ILE A 48 -17.22 1.73 -10.50
C ILE A 48 -17.00 1.26 -11.94
N MET A 49 -15.82 0.71 -12.23
CA MET A 49 -15.46 0.21 -13.57
C MET A 49 -16.28 -1.00 -13.99
N GLY A 50 -16.66 -1.87 -13.06
CA GLY A 50 -17.36 -3.12 -13.37
C GLY A 50 -16.49 -4.12 -14.15
N GLY A 51 -17.10 -5.21 -14.65
CA GLY A 51 -16.41 -6.19 -15.50
C GLY A 51 -15.67 -7.33 -14.77
N LEU A 52 -15.88 -7.49 -13.47
CA LEU A 52 -15.33 -8.63 -12.73
C LEU A 52 -16.08 -9.94 -13.01
N ALA A 53 -15.34 -11.04 -13.12
CA ALA A 53 -15.91 -12.39 -13.05
C ALA A 53 -16.56 -12.62 -11.66
N SER A 54 -17.64 -13.41 -11.60
CA SER A 54 -18.46 -13.64 -10.38
C SER A 54 -17.68 -14.23 -9.19
N ARG A 55 -16.46 -14.73 -9.43
CA ARG A 55 -15.54 -15.25 -8.40
C ARG A 55 -14.79 -14.13 -7.68
N ASP A 56 -14.36 -13.11 -8.41
CA ASP A 56 -13.63 -11.96 -7.87
C ASP A 56 -14.55 -11.05 -7.05
N VAL A 57 -15.82 -10.95 -7.46
CA VAL A 57 -16.83 -10.17 -6.72
C VAL A 57 -17.08 -10.75 -5.31
N ARG A 58 -17.16 -12.07 -5.17
CA ARG A 58 -17.30 -12.72 -3.84
C ARG A 58 -16.07 -12.54 -2.95
N LEU A 59 -14.87 -12.64 -3.52
CA LEU A 59 -13.61 -12.44 -2.78
C LEU A 59 -13.45 -11.00 -2.29
N LEU A 60 -13.76 -10.02 -3.12
CA LEU A 60 -13.65 -8.59 -2.81
C LEU A 60 -14.83 -8.08 -1.97
N PHE A 61 -16.06 -8.20 -2.48
CA PHE A 61 -17.26 -7.54 -1.95
C PHE A 61 -18.14 -8.42 -1.06
N LEU A 62 -17.88 -9.73 -0.98
CA LEU A 62 -18.72 -10.72 -0.30
C LEU A 62 -20.11 -10.94 -0.95
N ASN A 63 -20.77 -9.87 -1.39
CA ASN A 63 -22.11 -9.86 -1.95
C ASN A 63 -22.27 -8.75 -3.01
N ASP A 64 -22.98 -9.05 -4.10
CA ASP A 64 -23.27 -8.13 -5.20
C ASP A 64 -24.03 -6.88 -4.75
N LYS A 65 -24.85 -6.98 -3.69
CA LYS A 65 -25.57 -5.84 -3.09
C LYS A 65 -24.63 -4.72 -2.62
N ILE A 66 -23.48 -5.08 -2.04
CA ILE A 66 -22.49 -4.12 -1.54
C ILE A 66 -21.82 -3.42 -2.71
N MET A 67 -21.49 -4.16 -3.77
CA MET A 67 -20.92 -3.62 -5.00
C MET A 67 -21.87 -2.60 -5.65
N HIS A 68 -23.16 -2.92 -5.78
CA HIS A 68 -24.15 -2.01 -6.35
C HIS A 68 -24.37 -0.75 -5.50
N TRP A 69 -24.35 -0.87 -4.17
CA TRP A 69 -24.42 0.28 -3.26
C TRP A 69 -23.19 1.18 -3.33
N MET A 70 -22.00 0.61 -3.53
CA MET A 70 -20.78 1.39 -3.76
C MET A 70 -20.79 2.09 -5.12
N LYS A 71 -21.30 1.42 -6.16
CA LYS A 71 -21.41 1.96 -7.53
C LYS A 71 -22.36 3.14 -7.64
N SER A 72 -23.42 3.19 -6.82
CA SER A 72 -24.40 4.27 -6.85
C SER A 72 -23.91 5.59 -6.24
N ARG A 73 -22.71 5.62 -5.66
CA ARG A 73 -22.11 6.84 -5.11
C ARG A 73 -21.47 7.68 -6.22
N PRO A 74 -21.78 9.00 -6.32
CA PRO A 74 -21.16 9.88 -7.30
C PRO A 74 -19.73 10.24 -6.86
N ILE A 75 -18.77 9.36 -7.16
CA ILE A 75 -17.35 9.55 -6.83
C ILE A 75 -16.61 10.03 -8.07
N ASN A 76 -15.87 11.14 -7.95
CA ASN A 76 -15.02 11.63 -9.03
C ASN A 76 -13.76 10.75 -9.17
N LEU A 77 -13.62 10.08 -10.32
CA LEU A 77 -12.49 9.20 -10.66
C LEU A 77 -11.12 9.88 -10.50
N TYR A 78 -11.01 11.18 -10.81
CA TYR A 78 -9.75 11.92 -10.65
C TYR A 78 -9.31 12.04 -9.18
N ARG A 79 -10.28 12.26 -8.28
CA ARG A 79 -9.98 12.31 -6.84
C ARG A 79 -9.69 10.91 -6.30
N LEU A 80 -10.41 9.90 -6.77
CA LEU A 80 -10.16 8.51 -6.39
C LEU A 80 -8.77 8.03 -6.81
N GLY A 81 -8.34 8.34 -8.04
CA GLY A 81 -6.99 8.04 -8.52
C GLY A 81 -5.90 8.68 -7.66
N TYR A 82 -6.11 9.92 -7.20
CA TYR A 82 -5.13 10.66 -6.41
C TYR A 82 -5.03 10.11 -4.99
N VAL A 83 -6.18 9.83 -4.37
CA VAL A 83 -6.19 9.19 -3.05
C VAL A 83 -5.57 7.80 -3.13
N THR A 84 -5.77 7.07 -4.24
CA THR A 84 -5.16 5.74 -4.44
C THR A 84 -3.63 5.84 -4.58
N SER A 85 -3.10 6.81 -5.33
CA SER A 85 -1.65 7.02 -5.44
C SER A 85 -1.02 7.48 -4.13
N LEU A 86 -1.67 8.39 -3.41
CA LEU A 86 -1.23 8.87 -2.10
C LEU A 86 -1.17 7.72 -1.09
N THR A 87 -2.26 6.95 -0.98
CA THR A 87 -2.31 5.80 -0.06
C THR A 87 -1.32 4.70 -0.44
N ARG A 88 -1.07 4.50 -1.74
CA ARG A 88 -0.04 3.56 -2.23
C ARG A 88 1.35 3.92 -1.72
N LEU A 89 1.71 5.20 -1.69
CA LEU A 89 3.01 5.68 -1.19
C LEU A 89 3.06 5.78 0.34
N LEU A 90 1.93 6.04 0.97
CA LEU A 90 1.85 6.21 2.43
C LEU A 90 2.05 4.89 3.19
N VAL A 91 1.59 3.77 2.64
CA VAL A 91 1.73 2.44 3.28
C VAL A 91 3.20 2.01 3.46
N PRO A 92 4.05 1.95 2.42
CA PRO A 92 5.44 1.53 2.57
C PRO A 92 6.25 2.52 3.43
N PHE A 93 5.99 3.82 3.32
CA PHE A 93 6.49 4.83 4.25
C PHE A 93 6.13 4.51 5.71
N GLY A 94 4.84 4.21 5.98
CA GLY A 94 4.37 3.84 7.31
C GLY A 94 5.00 2.56 7.84
N LEU A 95 5.23 1.57 6.98
CA LEU A 95 5.93 0.32 7.33
C LEU A 95 7.38 0.59 7.75
N VAL A 96 8.10 1.46 7.04
CA VAL A 96 9.46 1.89 7.42
C VAL A 96 9.44 2.60 8.78
N MET A 97 8.48 3.52 9.00
CA MET A 97 8.34 4.20 10.30
C MET A 97 8.04 3.21 11.43
N SER A 98 7.16 2.25 11.19
CA SER A 98 6.84 1.18 12.14
C SER A 98 8.05 0.33 12.47
N ALA A 99 8.87 -0.01 11.47
CA ALA A 99 10.12 -0.74 11.66
C ALA A 99 11.16 0.06 12.48
N LEU A 100 11.28 1.37 12.22
CA LEU A 100 12.16 2.26 12.97
C LEU A 100 11.70 2.45 14.43
N ASP A 101 10.40 2.56 14.69
CA ASP A 101 9.87 2.68 16.05
C ASP A 101 10.00 1.38 16.86
N LEU A 102 9.94 0.23 16.18
CA LEU A 102 10.15 -1.09 16.80
C LEU A 102 11.64 -1.37 17.08
N SER A 103 12.55 -0.77 16.32
CA SER A 103 13.99 -1.00 16.49
C SER A 103 14.55 -0.26 17.72
N ARG A 104 15.27 -0.98 18.57
CA ARG A 104 15.94 -0.44 19.75
C ARG A 104 17.46 -0.31 19.57
N SER A 105 18.01 -0.79 18.46
CA SER A 105 19.44 -0.72 18.16
C SER A 105 19.98 0.72 18.13
N PHE A 106 21.15 0.94 18.74
CA PHE A 106 21.77 2.26 18.85
C PHE A 106 22.15 2.86 17.48
N ARG A 107 22.61 2.02 16.53
CA ARG A 107 22.98 2.47 15.18
C ARG A 107 21.77 3.00 14.41
N ILE A 108 20.63 2.31 14.53
CA ILE A 108 19.40 2.68 13.83
C ILE A 108 18.84 3.98 14.41
N LYS A 109 18.91 4.17 15.74
CA LYS A 109 18.53 5.45 16.37
C LYS A 109 19.38 6.62 15.90
N ARG A 110 20.69 6.43 15.71
CA ARG A 110 21.59 7.47 15.19
C ARG A 110 21.22 7.92 13.78
N TYR A 111 20.89 6.98 12.89
CA TYR A 111 20.53 7.28 11.50
C TYR A 111 19.03 7.49 11.26
N ARG A 112 18.19 7.42 12.31
CA ARG A 112 16.72 7.51 12.21
C ARG A 112 16.28 8.75 11.44
N HIS A 113 16.79 9.92 11.80
CA HIS A 113 16.40 11.17 11.15
C HIS A 113 16.81 11.22 9.69
N GLY A 114 18.01 10.72 9.34
CA GLY A 114 18.47 10.67 7.96
C GLY A 114 17.64 9.72 7.10
N ILE A 115 17.38 8.51 7.59
CA ILE A 115 16.52 7.52 6.90
C ILE A 115 15.12 8.10 6.72
N CYS A 116 14.55 8.70 7.77
CA CYS A 116 13.22 9.30 7.71
C CYS A 116 13.15 10.43 6.67
N LEU A 117 14.15 11.30 6.62
CA LEU A 117 14.18 12.42 5.68
C LEU A 117 14.29 11.94 4.23
N VAL A 118 15.15 10.95 3.96
CA VAL A 118 15.28 10.38 2.60
C VAL A 118 13.99 9.70 2.16
N VAL A 119 13.42 8.84 3.00
CA VAL A 119 12.20 8.09 2.69
C VAL A 119 11.00 9.05 2.54
N ALA A 120 10.84 9.99 3.46
CA ALA A 120 9.78 11.01 3.38
C ALA A 120 9.97 11.92 2.16
N GLY A 121 11.20 12.34 1.88
CA GLY A 121 11.51 13.25 0.78
C GLY A 121 11.17 12.64 -0.58
N VAL A 122 11.67 11.43 -0.86
CA VAL A 122 11.40 10.76 -2.14
C VAL A 122 9.92 10.41 -2.28
N SER A 123 9.27 9.90 -1.24
CA SER A 123 7.85 9.56 -1.29
C SER A 123 6.95 10.80 -1.43
N THR A 124 7.36 11.95 -0.91
CA THR A 124 6.66 13.23 -1.09
C THR A 124 6.84 13.76 -2.52
N ILE A 125 8.06 13.70 -3.07
CA ILE A 125 8.32 14.09 -4.47
C ILE A 125 7.48 13.24 -5.42
N LEU A 126 7.45 11.92 -5.20
CA LEU A 126 6.59 11.03 -5.98
C LEU A 126 5.11 11.37 -5.81
N ALA A 127 4.63 11.64 -4.59
CA ALA A 127 3.24 12.02 -4.37
C ALA A 127 2.85 13.31 -5.14
N VAL A 128 3.74 14.30 -5.19
CA VAL A 128 3.53 15.54 -5.97
C VAL A 128 3.53 15.27 -7.47
N LEU A 129 4.41 14.40 -7.98
CA LEU A 129 4.43 14.02 -9.40
C LEU A 129 3.15 13.31 -9.85
N TYR A 130 2.49 12.59 -8.95
CA TYR A 130 1.20 11.94 -9.19
C TYR A 130 -0.01 12.88 -8.99
N GLU A 131 0.19 14.15 -8.60
CA GLU A 131 -0.90 15.12 -8.56
C GLU A 131 -1.47 15.32 -9.98
N PRO A 132 -2.80 15.32 -10.18
CA PRO A 132 -3.40 15.36 -11.52
C PRO A 132 -2.99 16.58 -12.36
N MET A 133 -2.67 17.71 -11.75
CA MET A 133 -2.22 18.92 -12.47
C MET A 133 -0.78 18.76 -12.97
N VAL A 134 0.13 18.32 -12.10
CA VAL A 134 1.53 18.07 -12.42
C VAL A 134 1.66 16.90 -13.41
N TYR A 135 0.94 15.83 -13.16
CA TYR A 135 0.93 14.64 -14.00
C TYR A 135 0.50 14.96 -15.43
N LYS A 136 -0.56 15.76 -15.64
CA LYS A 136 -0.99 16.17 -16.98
C LYS A 136 0.06 17.02 -17.68
N TRP A 137 0.71 17.93 -16.97
CA TRP A 137 1.72 18.80 -17.57
C TRP A 137 2.98 18.03 -18.00
N VAL A 138 3.42 17.10 -17.16
CA VAL A 138 4.63 16.31 -17.34
C VAL A 138 4.37 15.17 -18.34
N VAL A 139 3.37 14.32 -18.08
CA VAL A 139 3.22 13.04 -18.79
C VAL A 139 2.52 13.14 -20.13
N VAL A 140 1.61 14.11 -20.33
CA VAL A 140 0.95 14.28 -21.64
C VAL A 140 1.96 14.63 -22.74
N GLN A 141 3.10 15.22 -22.39
CA GLN A 141 4.12 15.61 -23.36
C GLN A 141 5.06 14.48 -23.76
N ASN A 142 5.21 13.42 -22.95
CA ASN A 142 6.13 12.33 -23.26
C ASN A 142 5.69 10.98 -22.66
N ILE A 143 5.24 10.06 -23.52
CA ILE A 143 4.79 8.71 -23.16
C ILE A 143 5.93 7.86 -22.54
N ALA A 144 7.19 8.08 -22.95
CA ALA A 144 8.32 7.37 -22.38
C ALA A 144 8.51 7.72 -20.88
N MET A 145 8.21 8.96 -20.50
CA MET A 145 8.32 9.41 -19.11
C MET A 145 7.30 8.75 -18.19
N LEU A 146 6.12 8.38 -18.70
CA LEU A 146 5.14 7.57 -17.96
C LEU A 146 5.74 6.22 -17.55
N SER A 147 6.37 5.54 -18.51
CA SER A 147 6.97 4.22 -18.28
C SER A 147 8.14 4.27 -17.30
N VAL A 148 8.91 5.37 -17.32
CA VAL A 148 9.99 5.61 -16.35
C VAL A 148 9.40 5.87 -14.96
N LEU A 149 8.41 6.75 -14.86
CA LEU A 149 7.78 7.10 -13.58
C LEU A 149 7.17 5.88 -12.89
N ILE A 150 6.44 5.05 -13.64
CA ILE A 150 5.85 3.80 -13.12
C ILE A 150 6.94 2.86 -12.58
N ARG A 151 7.96 2.55 -13.39
CA ARG A 151 9.04 1.63 -13.00
C ARG A 151 9.82 2.15 -11.81
N PHE A 152 10.11 3.45 -11.79
CA PHE A 152 10.81 4.10 -10.69
C PHE A 152 9.99 4.06 -9.40
N THR A 153 8.70 4.39 -9.45
CA THR A 153 7.81 4.37 -8.29
C THR A 153 7.66 2.97 -7.72
N PHE A 154 7.45 1.97 -8.57
CA PHE A 154 7.36 0.58 -8.13
C PHE A 154 8.69 0.08 -7.53
N SER A 155 9.82 0.43 -8.16
CA SER A 155 11.15 0.11 -7.62
C SER A 155 11.36 0.76 -6.25
N TRP A 156 10.97 2.02 -6.08
CA TRP A 156 11.06 2.72 -4.80
C TRP A 156 10.24 2.06 -3.70
N ILE A 157 8.99 1.68 -4.00
CA ILE A 157 8.13 0.93 -3.08
C ILE A 157 8.82 -0.37 -2.65
N LEU A 158 9.42 -1.12 -3.58
CA LEU A 158 10.17 -2.34 -3.24
C LEU A 158 11.37 -2.05 -2.34
N VAL A 159 12.12 -0.97 -2.59
CA VAL A 159 13.22 -0.54 -1.72
C VAL A 159 12.73 -0.26 -0.31
N GLU A 160 11.63 0.48 -0.14
CA GLU A 160 11.06 0.79 1.18
C GLU A 160 10.60 -0.48 1.92
N LEU A 161 9.94 -1.42 1.22
CA LEU A 161 9.52 -2.68 1.81
C LEU A 161 10.71 -3.54 2.25
N VAL A 162 11.74 -3.67 1.41
CA VAL A 162 12.97 -4.41 1.74
C VAL A 162 13.70 -3.75 2.90
N LEU A 163 13.76 -2.41 2.94
CA LEU A 163 14.36 -1.65 4.03
C LEU A 163 13.65 -1.92 5.35
N ALA A 164 12.31 -1.83 5.37
CA ALA A 164 11.51 -2.11 6.56
C ALA A 164 11.70 -3.55 7.05
N LEU A 165 11.68 -4.53 6.15
CA LEU A 165 11.94 -5.94 6.47
C LEU A 165 13.35 -6.15 7.02
N GLY A 166 14.36 -5.53 6.40
CA GLY A 166 15.76 -5.62 6.80
C GLY A 166 16.00 -5.08 8.21
N ILE A 167 15.36 -3.95 8.57
CA ILE A 167 15.40 -3.38 9.92
C ILE A 167 14.81 -4.36 10.95
N LEU A 168 13.65 -4.96 10.66
CA LEU A 168 12.99 -5.91 11.57
C LEU A 168 13.78 -7.20 11.74
N ILE A 169 14.32 -7.78 10.66
CA ILE A 169 15.14 -9.00 10.71
C ILE A 169 16.41 -8.76 11.51
N ARG A 170 17.04 -7.60 11.33
CA ARG A 170 18.22 -7.22 12.10
C ARG A 170 17.90 -7.13 13.59
N GLU A 171 16.81 -6.47 13.96
CA GLU A 171 16.39 -6.36 15.35
C GLU A 171 16.08 -7.75 15.94
N TYR A 172 15.40 -8.62 15.20
CA TYR A 172 15.13 -10.00 15.62
C TYR A 172 16.40 -10.79 15.94
N ARG A 173 17.49 -10.59 15.18
CA ARG A 173 18.79 -11.22 15.40
C ARG A 173 19.53 -10.65 16.61
N GLU A 174 19.38 -9.36 16.90
CA GLU A 174 20.04 -8.68 18.03
C GLU A 174 19.38 -9.02 19.40
N ILE A 175 18.14 -9.53 19.42
CA ILE A 175 17.45 -9.93 20.67
C ILE A 175 17.99 -11.26 21.22
N SER A 176 18.70 -11.19 22.35
CA SER A 176 19.26 -12.36 23.05
C SER A 176 18.23 -13.14 23.89
N ILE A 177 17.28 -12.46 24.53
CA ILE A 177 16.32 -13.08 25.46
C ILE A 177 15.19 -13.80 24.70
N ARG A 178 15.02 -15.10 24.94
CA ARG A 178 14.10 -15.98 24.19
C ARG A 178 12.62 -15.56 24.28
N VAL A 179 12.14 -15.09 25.43
CA VAL A 179 10.73 -14.66 25.62
C VAL A 179 10.42 -13.42 24.78
N PHE A 180 11.28 -12.40 24.83
CA PHE A 180 11.13 -11.19 24.02
C PHE A 180 11.27 -11.48 22.53
N ARG A 181 12.17 -12.40 22.15
CA ARG A 181 12.32 -12.84 20.76
C ARG A 181 11.05 -13.47 20.21
N ARG A 182 10.34 -14.28 21.00
CA ARG A 182 9.06 -14.88 20.58
C ARG A 182 7.96 -13.82 20.41
N ASN A 183 7.87 -12.87 21.33
CA ASN A 183 6.89 -11.78 21.22
C ASN A 183 7.18 -10.89 20.02
N PHE A 184 8.46 -10.56 19.78
CA PHE A 184 8.88 -9.78 18.61
C PHE A 184 8.61 -10.52 17.30
N PHE A 185 8.80 -11.85 17.27
CA PHE A 185 8.46 -12.67 16.11
C PHE A 185 6.99 -12.54 15.72
N TYR A 186 6.06 -12.55 16.69
CA TYR A 186 4.62 -12.36 16.39
C TYR A 186 4.33 -10.98 15.81
N ILE A 187 4.97 -9.92 16.32
CA ILE A 187 4.83 -8.57 15.76
C ILE A 187 5.38 -8.53 14.33
N MET A 188 6.57 -9.07 14.11
CA MET A 188 7.20 -9.16 12.78
C MET A 188 6.33 -9.93 11.80
N LEU A 189 5.77 -11.07 12.20
CA LEU A 189 4.85 -11.86 11.38
C LEU A 189 3.60 -11.05 10.99
N GLY A 190 3.06 -10.26 11.92
CA GLY A 190 1.94 -9.35 11.65
C GLY A 190 2.29 -8.27 10.62
N VAL A 191 3.47 -7.63 10.75
CA VAL A 191 3.96 -6.63 9.80
C VAL A 191 4.19 -7.25 8.41
N VAL A 192 4.82 -8.42 8.35
CA VAL A 192 5.06 -9.15 7.09
C VAL A 192 3.74 -9.54 6.42
N SER A 193 2.74 -9.98 7.19
CA SER A 193 1.40 -10.25 6.66
C SER A 193 0.77 -9.01 6.03
N GLN A 194 0.86 -7.85 6.69
CA GLN A 194 0.39 -6.58 6.13
C GLN A 194 1.15 -6.17 4.87
N MET A 195 2.47 -6.37 4.83
CA MET A 195 3.30 -6.15 3.63
C MET A 195 2.84 -7.03 2.46
N MET A 196 2.53 -8.31 2.71
CA MET A 196 2.05 -9.23 1.67
C MET A 196 0.69 -8.81 1.13
N VAL A 197 -0.25 -8.43 2.02
CA VAL A 197 -1.56 -7.91 1.60
C VAL A 197 -1.38 -6.65 0.76
N TYR A 198 -0.52 -5.73 1.17
CA TYR A 198 -0.22 -4.52 0.40
C TYR A 198 0.36 -4.86 -0.98
N LEU A 199 1.34 -5.78 -1.07
CA LEU A 199 1.98 -6.17 -2.33
C LEU A 199 1.01 -6.73 -3.36
N ILE A 200 -0.03 -7.47 -2.95
CA ILE A 200 -1.06 -7.99 -3.86
C ILE A 200 -1.75 -6.85 -4.64
N PHE A 201 -1.87 -5.68 -4.02
CA PHE A 201 -2.56 -4.52 -4.58
C PHE A 201 -1.61 -3.46 -5.16
N ALA A 202 -0.40 -3.35 -4.60
CA ALA A 202 0.60 -2.36 -4.99
C ALA A 202 1.17 -2.58 -6.40
N THR A 203 1.06 -3.80 -6.95
CA THR A 203 1.48 -4.14 -8.33
C THR A 203 0.65 -3.43 -9.38
N LYS A 204 -0.56 -2.97 -9.04
CA LYS A 204 -1.44 -2.28 -9.98
C LYS A 204 -1.25 -0.78 -9.88
N ASP A 205 -1.02 -0.12 -11.03
CA ASP A 205 -0.71 1.31 -11.06
C ASP A 205 -1.96 2.19 -11.01
N PRO A 206 -2.02 3.19 -10.11
CA PRO A 206 -3.15 4.10 -9.97
C PRO A 206 -3.30 5.02 -11.19
N THR A 207 -2.28 5.16 -12.04
CA THR A 207 -2.39 5.94 -13.28
C THR A 207 -3.31 5.31 -14.32
N GLN A 208 -3.63 4.02 -14.20
CA GLN A 208 -4.71 3.38 -14.95
C GLN A 208 -6.09 3.99 -14.63
N ILE A 209 -6.28 4.52 -13.42
CA ILE A 209 -7.52 5.20 -13.02
C ILE A 209 -7.69 6.53 -13.78
N TYR A 210 -6.59 7.18 -14.15
CA TYR A 210 -6.60 8.44 -14.90
C TYR A 210 -6.70 8.25 -16.40
N ASN A 211 -5.97 7.26 -16.95
CA ASN A 211 -5.83 7.04 -18.38
C ASN A 211 -6.22 5.60 -18.72
N LEU A 212 -7.51 5.31 -18.63
CA LEU A 212 -8.08 3.97 -18.80
C LEU A 212 -7.83 3.33 -20.18
N PHE A 213 -7.56 4.14 -21.20
CA PHE A 213 -7.55 3.72 -22.62
C PHE A 213 -6.19 3.82 -23.32
N ILE A 214 -5.09 4.06 -22.61
CA ILE A 214 -3.77 4.11 -23.26
C ILE A 214 -3.27 2.69 -23.52
N THR A 215 -3.09 2.36 -24.80
CA THR A 215 -2.60 1.07 -25.32
C THR A 215 -1.22 0.67 -24.78
N GLU A 216 -0.36 1.61 -24.37
CA GLU A 216 0.91 1.30 -23.72
C GLU A 216 0.76 0.50 -22.40
N TYR A 217 -0.34 0.62 -21.66
CA TYR A 217 -0.54 -0.19 -20.45
C TYR A 217 -0.69 -1.69 -20.75
N LEU A 218 -1.20 -2.04 -21.94
CA LEU A 218 -1.25 -3.42 -22.43
C LEU A 218 0.13 -3.91 -22.88
N ASN A 219 0.97 -3.04 -23.45
CA ASN A 219 2.31 -3.38 -23.93
C ASN A 219 3.38 -3.46 -22.81
N LEU A 220 3.18 -2.77 -21.69
CA LEU A 220 4.13 -2.76 -20.57
C LEU A 220 4.03 -4.00 -19.66
N GLY A 221 3.11 -4.93 -19.93
CA GLY A 221 2.94 -6.16 -19.13
C GLY A 221 2.52 -5.92 -17.67
N ILE A 222 2.07 -4.70 -17.35
CA ILE A 222 1.58 -4.35 -16.01
C ILE A 222 0.19 -4.98 -15.88
N SER A 223 -0.03 -5.73 -14.78
CA SER A 223 -1.33 -6.34 -14.49
C SER A 223 -2.40 -5.25 -14.48
N ASN A 224 -3.25 -5.24 -15.50
CA ASN A 224 -4.42 -4.39 -15.52
C ASN A 224 -5.36 -4.79 -14.37
N TYR A 225 -6.08 -3.81 -13.80
CA TYR A 225 -7.19 -4.12 -12.89
C TYR A 225 -8.29 -4.99 -13.55
N ILE A 226 -8.28 -5.09 -14.89
CA ILE A 226 -9.31 -5.72 -15.73
C ILE A 226 -8.78 -6.95 -16.49
N SER A 227 -7.46 -7.20 -16.53
CA SER A 227 -6.94 -8.36 -17.26
C SER A 227 -7.38 -9.66 -16.56
N PRO A 228 -7.99 -10.62 -17.27
CA PRO A 228 -8.43 -11.89 -16.70
C PRO A 228 -7.22 -12.81 -16.49
N SER A 229 -6.33 -12.46 -15.56
CA SER A 229 -5.17 -13.31 -15.21
C SER A 229 -5.58 -14.57 -14.42
N LEU A 230 -6.88 -14.81 -14.25
CA LEU A 230 -7.47 -16.03 -13.69
C LEU A 230 -8.15 -16.90 -14.75
N SER A 231 -7.99 -16.61 -16.04
CA SER A 231 -8.26 -17.57 -17.12
C SER A 231 -7.04 -18.47 -17.35
N GLY A 232 -6.57 -19.10 -16.27
CA GLY A 232 -5.69 -20.25 -16.37
C GLY A 232 -6.55 -21.48 -16.59
N THR A 233 -6.59 -21.95 -17.85
CA THR A 233 -6.91 -23.31 -18.33
C THR A 233 -8.11 -24.02 -17.70
#